data_AF-A0A1A7YWB0-F1
#
_entry.id   AF-A0A1A7YWB0-F1
#
_cell.length_a   1.000
_cell.length_b   1.000
_cell.length_c   1.000
_cell.angle_alpha   90.00
_cell.angle_beta   90.00
_cell.angle_gamma   90.00
#
_symmetry.space_group_name_H-M   'P 1'
#
loop_
_entity.id
_entity.type
_entity.pdbx_description
1 polymer ?
#
loop_
_entity_poly.entity_id
_entity_poly.type
_entity_poly.pdbx_seq_one_letter_code
_entity_poly.pdbx_strand_id
1 'polypeptide(L)' 'VIIKTTLNPMWDQTLIFEDIEIFGDPQTLAHNPPDVVLELYDYDQVGKDEPMGHCVCPPVVKLNPSVAVSPKLLWFPVT' A
#
# COMPACT_ATOMS: atom_id res chain seq x y z
N VAL A 1 -6.30 -9.82 -6.86
CA VAL A 1 -7.31 -9.90 -7.95
C VAL A 1 -6.69 -9.37 -9.22
N ILE A 2 -6.90 -10.06 -10.35
CA ILE A 2 -6.38 -9.63 -11.65
C ILE A 2 -7.51 -8.92 -12.42
N ILE A 3 -7.22 -7.73 -12.92
CA ILE A 3 -8.14 -6.98 -13.79
C ILE A 3 -7.59 -7.09 -15.20
N LYS A 4 -8.37 -7.70 -16.09
CA LYS A 4 -7.93 -7.99 -17.46
C LYS A 4 -8.14 -6.79 -18.37
N THR A 5 -7.27 -6.66 -19.38
CA THR A 5 -7.48 -5.83 -20.56
C THR A 5 -7.79 -4.35 -20.26
N THR A 6 -7.03 -3.71 -19.36
CA THR A 6 -7.15 -2.27 -19.10
C THR A 6 -5.80 -1.67 -18.70
N LEU A 7 -5.57 -0.42 -19.12
CA LEU A 7 -4.44 0.39 -18.66
C LEU A 7 -4.78 1.25 -17.43
N ASN A 8 -6.05 1.26 -17.02
CA ASN A 8 -6.55 2.06 -15.89
C ASN A 8 -7.38 1.16 -14.95
N PRO A 9 -6.74 0.19 -14.26
CA PRO A 9 -7.43 -0.70 -13.32
C PRO A 9 -7.96 0.05 -12.09
N MET A 10 -9.10 -0.38 -11.57
CA MET A 10 -9.65 0.03 -10.26
C MET A 10 -9.91 -1.23 -9.43
N TRP A 11 -9.16 -1.42 -8.35
CA TRP A 11 -9.28 -2.63 -7.52
C TRP A 11 -10.33 -2.53 -6.42
N ASP A 12 -10.55 -1.33 -5.88
CA ASP A 12 -11.45 -1.06 -4.74
C ASP A 12 -11.32 -2.11 -3.62
N GLN A 13 -10.07 -2.44 -3.25
CA GLN A 13 -9.73 -3.47 -2.28
C GLN A 13 -9.01 -2.89 -1.06
N THR A 14 -9.31 -3.46 0.11
CA THR A 14 -8.60 -3.20 1.35
C THR A 14 -7.80 -4.46 1.71
N LEU A 15 -6.49 -4.31 1.86
CA LEU A 15 -5.60 -5.37 2.33
C LEU A 15 -5.42 -5.20 3.85
N ILE A 16 -5.72 -6.25 4.62
CA ILE A 16 -5.61 -6.26 6.07
C ILE A 16 -4.51 -7.24 6.46
N PHE A 17 -3.55 -6.76 7.24
CA PHE A 17 -2.48 -7.56 7.82
C PHE A 17 -2.63 -7.44 9.34
N GLU A 18 -2.87 -8.55 10.04
CA GLU A 18 -3.23 -8.53 11.46
C GLU A 18 -1.99 -8.53 12.36
N ASP A 19 -1.06 -9.44 12.11
CA ASP A 19 0.12 -9.65 12.98
C ASP A 19 1.39 -9.12 12.31
N ILE A 20 1.58 -7.80 12.32
CA ILE A 20 2.85 -7.16 11.94
C ILE A 20 3.60 -6.78 13.21
N GLU A 21 4.72 -7.46 13.47
CA GLU A 21 5.64 -7.10 14.56
C GLU A 21 6.55 -5.94 14.13
N ILE A 22 6.51 -4.85 14.88
CA ILE A 22 7.41 -3.70 14.69
C ILE A 22 8.15 -3.47 16.00
N PHE A 23 9.48 -3.58 15.94
CA PHE A 23 10.34 -3.39 17.10
C PHE A 23 10.68 -1.91 17.31
N GLY A 24 10.76 -1.49 18.58
CA GLY A 24 11.15 -0.13 18.97
C GLY A 24 10.06 0.64 19.69
N ASP A 25 10.31 1.92 19.94
CA ASP A 25 9.34 2.82 20.56
C ASP A 25 8.22 3.18 19.56
N PRO A 26 6.93 2.92 19.88
CA PRO A 26 5.81 3.29 19.02
C PRO A 26 5.79 4.77 18.64
N GLN A 27 6.29 5.68 19.49
CA GLN A 27 6.38 7.10 19.15
C GLN A 27 7.36 7.36 18.02
N THR A 28 8.46 6.61 17.95
CA THR A 28 9.43 6.70 16.84
C THR A 28 8.77 6.28 15.54
N LEU A 29 7.99 5.18 15.55
CA LEU A 29 7.22 4.72 14.39
C LEU A 29 6.21 5.80 13.92
N ALA A 30 5.53 6.47 14.84
CA ALA A 30 4.59 7.52 14.48
C ALA A 30 5.25 8.77 13.87
N HIS A 31 6.45 9.13 14.31
CA HIS A 31 7.19 10.28 13.79
C HIS A 31 7.92 9.99 12.47
N ASN A 32 8.39 8.76 12.28
CA ASN A 32 9.13 8.33 11.11
C ASN A 32 8.76 6.89 10.72
N PRO A 33 7.57 6.69 10.13
CA PRO A 33 7.17 5.35 9.73
C PRO A 33 7.95 4.87 8.51
N PRO A 34 8.13 3.55 8.34
CA PRO A 34 8.61 2.99 7.09
C PRO A 34 7.59 3.24 5.98
N ASP A 35 8.07 3.48 4.77
CA ASP A 35 7.19 3.65 3.61
C ASP A 35 6.45 2.35 3.27
N VAL A 36 5.25 2.50 2.74
CA VAL A 36 4.51 1.41 2.09
C VAL A 36 4.81 1.47 0.60
N VAL A 37 5.29 0.36 0.03
CA VAL A 37 5.57 0.25 -1.40
C VAL A 37 4.49 -0.59 -2.07
N LEU A 38 3.86 -0.06 -3.11
CA LEU A 38 2.94 -0.77 -3.98
C LEU A 38 3.66 -1.09 -5.29
N GLU A 39 3.80 -2.36 -5.61
CA GLU A 39 4.37 -2.81 -6.87
C GLU A 39 3.24 -3.23 -7.83
N LEU A 40 3.34 -2.77 -9.07
CA LEU A 40 2.39 -3.05 -10.13
C LEU A 40 3.00 -4.06 -11.09
N TYR A 41 2.21 -5.08 -11.42
CA TYR A 41 2.61 -6.14 -12.35
C TYR A 41 1.52 -6.36 -13.39
N ASP A 42 1.94 -6.55 -14.64
CA ASP A 42 1.08 -7.09 -15.70
C ASP A 42 1.07 -8.61 -15.59
N TYR A 43 -0.12 -9.18 -15.53
CA TYR A 43 -0.28 -10.61 -15.32
C TYR A 43 -0.21 -11.35 -16.65
N ASP A 44 0.71 -12.31 -16.75
CA ASP A 44 0.85 -13.17 -17.90
C ASP A 44 0.25 -14.56 -17.67
N GLN A 45 -0.56 -15.04 -18.62
CA GLN A 45 -1.11 -16.39 -18.55
C GLN A 45 -0.01 -17.47 -18.66
N VAL A 46 1.06 -17.16 -19.40
CA VAL A 46 2.22 -18.04 -19.61
C VAL A 46 3.47 -17.19 -19.48
N GLY A 47 4.30 -17.49 -18.49
CA GLY A 47 5.51 -16.71 -18.21
C GLY A 47 5.50 -16.17 -16.79
N LYS A 48 6.35 -15.19 -16.54
CA LYS A 48 6.43 -14.47 -15.27
C LYS A 48 5.80 -13.10 -15.48
N ASP A 49 4.98 -12.66 -14.53
CA ASP A 49 4.40 -11.33 -14.52
C ASP A 49 5.45 -10.22 -14.74
N GLU A 50 5.12 -9.29 -15.64
CA GLU A 50 6.00 -8.19 -16.03
C GLU A 50 5.85 -7.00 -15.08
N PRO A 51 6.94 -6.43 -14.53
CA PRO A 51 6.85 -5.26 -13.67
C PRO A 51 6.45 -4.02 -14.47
N MET A 52 5.43 -3.30 -14.01
CA MET A 52 4.94 -2.06 -14.61
C MET A 52 5.44 -0.79 -13.90
N GLY A 53 5.97 -0.95 -12.68
CA GLY A 53 6.49 0.13 -11.85
C GLY A 53 6.09 -0.03 -10.39
N HIS A 54 6.52 0.92 -9.57
CA HIS A 54 6.20 0.93 -8.14
C HIS A 54 5.79 2.32 -7.67
N CYS A 55 5.13 2.35 -6.53
CA CYS A 55 4.66 3.56 -5.89
C CYS A 55 5.02 3.54 -4.41
N VAL A 56 5.49 4.66 -3.88
CA VAL A 56 5.88 4.81 -2.47
C VAL A 56 4.86 5.71 -1.77
N CYS A 57 4.23 5.18 -0.73
CA CYS A 57 3.16 5.83 0.01
C CYS A 57 3.52 5.96 1.50
N PRO A 58 3.56 7.16 2.07
CA PRO A 58 3.75 7.33 3.50
C PRO A 58 2.49 6.84 4.25
N PRO A 59 2.63 5.92 5.23
CA PRO A 59 1.49 5.43 5.97
C PRO A 59 1.01 6.44 7.02
N VAL A 60 -0.23 6.27 7.46
CA VAL A 60 -0.78 6.97 8.63
C VAL A 60 -0.68 6.03 9.83
N VAL A 61 0.17 6.39 10.80
CA VAL A 61 0.30 5.63 12.05
C VAL A 61 -0.68 6.17 13.08
N LYS A 62 -1.52 5.28 13.63
CA LYS A 62 -2.52 5.60 14.64
C LYS A 62 -2.24 4.82 15.92
N LEU A 63 -1.62 5.47 16.90
CA LEU A 63 -1.31 4.86 18.20
C LEU A 63 -2.49 4.91 19.18
N ASN A 64 -3.42 5.86 19.01
CA ASN A 64 -4.62 5.95 19.84
C ASN A 64 -5.89 5.60 19.03
N PRO A 65 -6.54 4.44 19.28
CA PRO A 65 -7.74 4.02 18.55
C PRO A 65 -8.92 4.99 18.68
N SER A 66 -9.00 5.79 19.76
CA SER A 66 -10.12 6.69 20.02
C SER A 66 -10.16 7.94 19.14
N VAL A 67 -9.03 8.31 18.51
CA VAL A 67 -8.97 9.49 17.65
C VAL A 67 -9.40 9.11 16.24
N ALA A 68 -10.57 9.56 15.79
CA ALA A 68 -11.03 9.29 14.43
C ALA A 68 -10.13 10.01 13.42
N VAL A 69 -9.52 9.24 12.51
CA VAL A 69 -8.84 9.76 11.32
C VAL A 69 -9.48 9.04 10.15
N SER A 70 -10.09 9.80 9.24
CA SER A 70 -10.63 9.24 8.00
C SER A 70 -9.51 9.20 6.96
N PRO A 71 -9.20 8.04 6.34
CA PRO A 71 -8.27 7.98 5.24
C PRO A 71 -8.80 8.85 4.10
N LYS A 72 -7.91 9.64 3.48
CA LYS A 72 -8.24 10.42 2.29
C LYS A 72 -7.76 9.66 1.06
N LEU A 73 -8.54 9.72 -0.01
CA LEU A 73 -8.07 9.26 -1.32
C LEU A 73 -6.96 10.21 -1.79
N LEU A 74 -5.80 9.63 -2.10
CA LEU A 74 -4.61 10.35 -2.54
C LEU A 74 -4.10 9.73 -3.83
N TRP A 75 -3.48 10.56 -4.66
CA TRP A 75 -2.77 10.12 -5.86
C TRP A 75 -1.28 10.12 -5.58
N PHE A 76 -0.62 9.02 -5.94
CA PHE A 76 0.82 8.89 -5.84
C PHE A 76 1.36 8.46 -7.21
N PRO A 77 2.52 8.98 -7.64
CA PRO A 77 3.09 8.64 -8.93
C PRO A 77 3.61 7.20 -8.93
N VAL A 78 3.55 6.56 -10.10
CA VAL A 78 4.23 5.30 -10.38
C VAL A 78 5.57 5.63 -11.02
N THR A 79 6.65 5.06 -10.50
CA THR A 79 8.04 5.21 -10.97
C THR A 79 8.65 3.90 -11.45
#